data_AF-A0A420MFE6-F1
#
_entry.id   AF-A0A420MFE6-F1
#
_cell.length_a   1.000
_cell.length_b   1.000
_cell.length_c   1.000
_cell.angle_alpha   90.00
_cell.angle_beta   90.00
_cell.angle_gamma   90.00
#
_symmetry.space_group_name_H-M   'P 1'
#
loop_
_entity.id
_entity.type
_entity.pdbx_description
1 polymer ?
#
loop_
_entity_poly.entity_id
_entity_poly.type
_entity_poly.pdbx_seq_one_letter_code
_entity_poly.pdbx_strand_id
1 'polypeptide(L)'
;DGVSLGSMWWQLPTVMLEAIVVFFKQVTAYEMAYARAPEGMKSTVVAINLAMQALSSALAQILIPSIKDPNLIWAWAAPGIALFVQTIIFWVRHHHVNDEKFLIRETFEEEGPSVSEKKQGTSKD
;
A
#
# COMPACT_ATOMS: atom_id res chain seq x y z
N ASP A 1 -14.81 1.57 -39.68
CA ASP A 1 -14.93 2.77 -38.82
C ASP A 1 -16.18 2.69 -37.98
N GLY A 2 -16.04 2.49 -36.68
CA GLY A 2 -17.19 2.29 -35.80
C GLY A 2 -16.78 1.91 -34.39
N VAL A 3 -15.95 2.72 -33.74
CA VAL A 3 -15.88 2.69 -32.27
C VAL A 3 -17.21 3.25 -31.77
N SER A 4 -18.19 2.39 -31.52
CA SER A 4 -19.47 2.79 -30.97
C SER A 4 -19.20 3.52 -29.66
N LEU A 5 -19.63 4.77 -29.51
CA LEU A 5 -19.50 5.54 -28.26
C LEU A 5 -19.88 4.69 -27.03
N GLY A 6 -20.84 3.78 -27.17
CA GLY A 6 -21.27 2.84 -26.13
C GLY A 6 -20.17 1.99 -25.49
N SER A 7 -19.14 1.54 -26.23
CA SER A 7 -18.05 0.75 -25.65
C SER A 7 -17.06 1.62 -24.86
N MET A 8 -16.87 2.88 -25.26
CA MET A 8 -16.03 3.83 -24.54
C MET A 8 -16.67 4.25 -23.21
N TRP A 9 -18.00 4.45 -23.21
CA TRP A 9 -18.77 4.71 -21.99
C TRP A 9 -18.70 3.56 -20.97
N TRP A 10 -18.41 2.33 -21.39
CA TRP A 10 -18.23 1.19 -20.47
C TRP A 10 -16.80 1.04 -19.93
N GLN A 11 -15.81 1.61 -20.62
CA GLN A 11 -14.42 1.68 -20.13
C GLN A 11 -14.23 2.83 -19.13
N LEU A 12 -15.06 3.87 -19.22
CA LEU A 12 -14.96 5.04 -18.34
C LEU A 12 -15.10 4.68 -16.85
N PRO A 13 -16.08 3.87 -16.41
CA PRO A 13 -16.22 3.48 -15.01
C PRO A 13 -15.04 2.65 -14.51
N THR A 14 -14.50 1.76 -15.34
CA THR A 14 -13.40 0.88 -14.94
C THR A 14 -12.11 1.67 -14.72
N VAL A 15 -11.78 2.60 -15.63
CA VAL A 15 -10.61 3.48 -15.48
C VAL A 15 -10.78 4.46 -14.31
N MET A 16 -11.98 5.01 -14.12
CA MET A 16 -12.26 5.91 -12.99
C MET A 16 -12.14 5.18 -11.64
N LEU A 17 -12.66 3.96 -11.53
CA LEU A 17 -12.57 3.14 -10.33
C LEU A 17 -11.09 2.80 -10.02
N GLU A 18 -10.33 2.41 -11.03
CA GLU A 18 -8.90 2.11 -10.88
C GLU A 18 -8.13 3.33 -10.37
N ALA A 19 -8.37 4.51 -10.95
CA ALA A 19 -7.73 5.75 -10.51
C ALA A 19 -8.03 6.04 -9.03
N ILE A 20 -9.30 5.95 -8.62
CA ILE A 20 -9.71 6.17 -7.22
C ILE A 20 -8.96 5.19 -6.29
N VAL A 21 -8.94 3.91 -6.63
CA VAL A 21 -8.24 2.89 -5.82
C VAL A 21 -6.74 3.17 -5.71
N VAL A 22 -6.10 3.65 -6.78
CA VAL A 22 -4.67 4.00 -6.77
C VAL A 22 -4.41 5.19 -5.85
N PHE A 23 -5.25 6.24 -5.89
CA PHE A 23 -5.07 7.40 -5.01
C PHE A 23 -5.12 7.02 -3.53
N PHE A 24 -6.13 6.25 -3.13
CA PHE A 24 -6.25 5.80 -1.74
C PHE A 24 -5.06 4.95 -1.31
N LYS A 25 -4.64 3.98 -2.14
CA LYS A 25 -3.48 3.14 -1.84
C LYS A 25 -2.21 3.96 -1.62
N GLN A 26 -1.94 4.95 -2.48
CA GLN A 26 -0.73 5.76 -2.37
C GLN A 26 -0.73 6.63 -1.13
N VAL A 27 -1.85 7.31 -0.80
CA VAL A 27 -1.94 8.17 0.39
C VAL A 27 -1.74 7.36 1.66
N THR A 28 -2.48 6.26 1.82
CA THR A 28 -2.36 5.39 3.01
C THR A 28 -0.98 4.73 3.09
N ALA A 29 -0.40 4.31 1.96
CA ALA A 29 0.95 3.74 1.95
C ALA A 29 2.01 4.76 2.41
N TYR A 30 1.92 6.01 1.95
CA TYR A 30 2.84 7.06 2.41
C TYR A 30 2.65 7.40 3.87
N GLU A 31 1.41 7.50 4.35
CA GLU A 31 1.12 7.75 5.77
C GLU A 31 1.69 6.65 6.67
N MET A 32 1.41 5.38 6.34
CA MET A 32 1.96 4.23 7.06
C MET A 32 3.49 4.15 6.97
N ALA A 33 4.07 4.49 5.81
CA ALA A 33 5.50 4.49 5.60
C ALA A 33 6.21 5.61 6.38
N TYR A 34 5.62 6.79 6.48
CA TYR A 34 6.16 7.89 7.27
C TYR A 34 6.01 7.66 8.77
N ALA A 35 4.91 7.04 9.22
CA ALA A 35 4.70 6.69 10.62
C ALA A 35 5.71 5.66 11.13
N ARG A 36 6.18 4.75 10.27
CA ARG A 36 7.15 3.70 10.62
C ARG A 36 8.59 3.99 10.20
N ALA A 37 8.87 5.14 9.58
CA ALA A 37 10.22 5.48 9.13
C ALA A 37 11.01 6.22 10.24
N PRO A 38 12.25 5.80 10.55
CA PRO A 38 13.12 6.55 11.45
C PRO A 38 13.35 7.98 10.95
N GLU A 39 13.55 8.94 11.87
CA GLU A 39 13.51 10.40 11.61
C GLU A 39 14.35 10.88 10.41
N GLY A 40 15.44 10.18 10.07
CA GLY A 40 16.34 10.53 8.95
C GLY A 40 16.14 9.76 7.62
N MET A 41 15.32 8.70 7.57
CA MET A 41 15.27 7.79 6.39
C MET A 41 14.05 7.99 5.48
N LYS A 42 13.24 9.01 5.75
CA LYS A 42 12.01 9.33 5.01
C LYS A 42 12.22 9.44 3.49
N SER A 43 13.30 10.08 3.05
CA SER A 43 13.64 10.23 1.63
C SER A 43 14.04 8.91 0.96
N THR A 44 14.64 7.98 1.70
CA THR A 44 15.07 6.68 1.17
C THR A 44 13.86 5.79 0.91
N VAL A 45 12.86 5.81 1.80
CA VAL A 45 11.61 5.05 1.63
C VAL A 45 10.84 5.52 0.40
N VAL A 46 10.78 6.84 0.18
CA VAL A 46 10.19 7.41 -1.04
C VAL A 46 11.00 7.02 -2.28
N ALA A 47 12.34 7.08 -2.24
CA ALA A 47 13.20 6.68 -3.35
C ALA A 47 13.00 5.21 -3.74
N ILE A 48 12.85 4.31 -2.77
CA ILE A 48 12.51 2.90 -3.02
C ILE A 48 11.14 2.77 -3.69
N ASN A 49 10.16 3.55 -3.26
CA ASN A 49 8.83 3.53 -3.89
C ASN A 49 8.87 3.99 -5.36
N LEU A 50 9.68 4.99 -5.69
CA LEU A 50 9.87 5.42 -7.08
C LEU A 50 10.66 4.37 -7.89
N ALA A 51 11.68 3.74 -7.29
CA ALA A 51 12.43 2.68 -7.93
C ALA A 51 11.53 1.48 -8.26
N MET A 52 10.63 1.09 -7.37
CA MET A 52 9.64 0.04 -7.61
C MET A 52 8.69 0.39 -8.76
N GLN A 53 8.25 1.65 -8.85
CA GLN A 53 7.42 2.12 -9.97
C GLN A 53 8.19 2.09 -11.30
N ALA A 54 9.47 2.50 -11.30
CA ALA A 54 10.33 2.44 -12.48
C ALA A 54 10.58 0.99 -12.94
N LEU A 55 10.84 0.07 -12.00
CA LEU A 55 11.00 -1.36 -12.29
C LEU A 55 9.73 -1.96 -12.86
N SER A 56 8.56 -1.62 -12.31
CA SER A 56 7.27 -2.07 -12.83
C SER A 56 7.06 -1.64 -14.29
N SER A 57 7.34 -0.37 -14.59
CA SER A 57 7.24 0.17 -15.96
C SER A 57 8.24 -0.49 -16.93
N ALA A 58 9.47 -0.74 -16.47
CA ALA A 58 10.48 -1.43 -17.26
C ALA A 58 10.07 -2.89 -17.58
N LEU A 59 9.52 -3.61 -16.59
CA LEU A 59 8.98 -4.95 -16.79
C LEU A 59 7.79 -4.93 -17.76
N ALA A 60 6.90 -3.94 -17.65
CA ALA A 60 5.79 -3.78 -18.57
C ALA A 60 6.28 -3.64 -20.02
N GLN A 61 7.32 -2.83 -20.27
CA GLN A 61 7.91 -2.67 -21.61
C GLN A 61 8.53 -3.98 -22.14
N ILE A 62 9.18 -4.76 -21.28
CA ILE A 62 9.76 -6.07 -21.65
C ILE A 62 8.67 -7.09 -21.99
N LEU A 63 7.50 -6.99 -21.36
CA LEU A 63 6.38 -7.90 -21.60
C LEU A 63 5.62 -7.60 -22.91
N ILE A 64 5.67 -6.38 -23.43
CA ILE A 64 5.00 -5.99 -24.70
C ILE A 64 5.26 -6.96 -25.87
N PRO A 65 6.51 -7.39 -26.17
CA PRO A 65 6.77 -8.35 -27.27
C PRO A 65 6.24 -9.77 -27.01
N SER A 66 5.93 -10.13 -25.76
CA SER A 66 5.38 -11.44 -25.40
C SER A 66 3.87 -11.56 -25.70
N ILE A 67 3.21 -10.43 -26.00
CA ILE A 67 1.78 -10.31 -26.32
C ILE A 67 1.55 -10.53 -27.84
N LYS A 68 2.03 -11.64 -28.39
CA LYS A 68 1.70 -12.12 -29.75
C LYS A 68 1.05 -13.51 -29.67
N ASP A 69 0.14 -13.80 -30.60
CA ASP A 69 -0.71 -15.02 -30.67
C ASP A 69 0.04 -16.30 -30.26
N PRO A 70 -0.50 -17.25 -29.45
CA PRO A 70 -1.84 -17.42 -28.89
C PRO A 70 -1.91 -17.29 -27.34
N ASN A 71 -0.88 -16.72 -26.70
CA ASN A 71 -0.78 -16.61 -25.23
C ASN A 71 -1.46 -15.36 -24.64
N LEU A 72 -2.35 -14.70 -25.39
CA LEU A 72 -3.01 -13.48 -24.95
C LEU A 72 -3.82 -13.68 -23.66
N ILE A 73 -4.47 -14.84 -23.50
CA ILE A 73 -5.19 -15.19 -22.27
C ILE A 73 -4.24 -15.24 -21.07
N TRP A 74 -3.01 -15.73 -21.26
CA TRP A 74 -2.00 -15.85 -20.22
C TRP A 74 -1.39 -14.50 -19.84
N ALA A 75 -1.34 -13.54 -20.76
CA ALA A 75 -0.89 -12.17 -20.44
C ALA A 75 -1.80 -11.47 -19.43
N TRP A 76 -3.09 -11.81 -19.39
CA TRP A 76 -4.05 -11.26 -18.42
C TRP A 76 -4.31 -12.21 -17.24
N ALA A 77 -4.31 -13.52 -17.48
CA ALA A 77 -4.53 -14.52 -16.43
C ALA A 77 -3.31 -14.70 -15.50
N ALA A 78 -2.07 -14.64 -16.02
CA ALA A 78 -0.89 -14.83 -15.20
C ALA A 78 -0.70 -13.74 -14.13
N PRO A 79 -0.82 -12.43 -14.43
CA PRO A 79 -0.76 -11.40 -13.40
C PRO A 79 -1.91 -11.53 -12.39
N GLY A 80 -3.12 -11.88 -12.84
CA GLY A 80 -4.27 -12.09 -11.95
C GLY A 80 -4.05 -13.23 -10.95
N ILE A 81 -3.60 -14.39 -11.42
CA ILE A 81 -3.30 -15.56 -10.57
C ILE A 81 -2.10 -15.25 -9.66
N ALA A 82 -1.06 -14.61 -10.18
CA ALA A 82 0.11 -14.23 -9.39
C ALA A 82 -0.26 -13.27 -8.25
N LEU A 83 -1.08 -12.24 -8.53
CA LEU A 83 -1.56 -11.30 -7.51
C LEU A 83 -2.44 -12.00 -6.47
N PHE A 84 -3.33 -12.90 -6.88
CA PHE A 84 -4.19 -13.66 -5.96
C PHE A 84 -3.37 -14.54 -5.02
N VAL A 85 -2.40 -15.29 -5.56
CA VAL A 85 -1.48 -16.10 -4.77
C VAL A 85 -0.64 -15.22 -3.83
N GLN A 86 -0.13 -14.08 -4.32
CA GLN A 86 0.62 -13.13 -3.50
C GLN A 86 -0.23 -12.56 -2.35
N THR A 87 -1.52 -12.28 -2.58
CA THR A 87 -2.45 -11.85 -1.53
C THR A 87 -2.64 -12.94 -0.47
N ILE A 88 -2.81 -14.20 -0.87
CA ILE A 88 -2.96 -15.33 0.07
C ILE A 88 -1.68 -15.51 0.90
N ILE A 89 -0.50 -15.49 0.26
CA ILE A 89 0.78 -15.63 0.94
C ILE A 89 1.00 -14.47 1.92
N PHE A 90 0.69 -13.24 1.50
CA PHE A 90 0.78 -12.07 2.36
C PHE A 90 -0.15 -12.19 3.56
N TRP A 91 -1.40 -12.61 3.35
CA TRP A 91 -2.38 -12.79 4.41
C TRP A 91 -1.92 -13.84 5.43
N VAL A 92 -1.44 -15.01 4.99
CA VAL A 92 -0.94 -16.06 5.89
C VAL A 92 0.31 -15.60 6.66
N ARG A 93 1.24 -14.89 5.99
CA ARG A 93 2.50 -14.45 6.62
C ARG A 93 2.30 -13.28 7.59
N HIS A 94 1.46 -12.32 7.22
CA HIS A 94 1.24 -11.08 7.98
C HIS A 94 0.01 -11.14 8.89
N HIS A 95 -0.75 -12.24 8.89
CA HIS A 95 -1.79 -12.52 9.88
C HIS A 95 -1.28 -12.28 11.32
N HIS A 96 -0.04 -12.66 11.62
CA HIS A 96 0.58 -12.44 12.95
C HIS A 96 0.98 -10.97 13.23
N VAL A 97 1.06 -10.13 12.19
CA VAL A 97 1.40 -8.69 12.31
C VAL A 97 0.13 -7.84 12.42
N ASN A 98 -1.02 -8.39 12.05
CA ASN A 98 -2.34 -7.78 12.26
C ASN A 98 -2.86 -7.97 13.69
N ASP A 99 -2.24 -8.82 14.51
CA ASP A 99 -2.55 -8.89 15.93
C ASP A 99 -2.13 -7.58 16.61
N GLU A 100 -3.13 -6.83 17.07
CA GLU A 100 -3.10 -5.48 17.65
C GLU A 100 -2.07 -5.23 18.77
N LYS A 101 -1.30 -6.25 19.20
CA LYS A 101 -0.29 -6.13 20.25
C LYS A 101 0.91 -5.24 19.90
N PHE A 102 1.14 -4.93 18.62
CA PHE A 102 2.24 -4.04 18.21
C PHE A 102 1.86 -2.55 18.19
N LEU A 103 0.59 -2.21 17.92
CA LEU A 103 0.11 -0.81 17.95
C LEU A 103 0.09 -0.23 19.37
N ILE A 104 -0.12 -1.11 20.36
CA ILE A 104 -0.14 -0.78 21.80
C ILE A 104 1.30 -0.68 22.36
N ARG A 105 2.35 -1.16 21.69
CA ARG A 105 3.72 -1.04 22.24
C ARG A 105 4.40 0.28 21.86
N GLU A 106 4.25 0.72 20.61
CA GLU A 106 4.83 1.99 20.17
C GLU A 106 4.11 3.20 20.80
N THR A 107 2.79 3.15 20.97
CA THR A 107 2.02 4.22 21.65
C THR A 107 2.37 4.35 23.14
N PHE A 108 2.74 3.25 23.81
CA PHE A 108 3.08 3.25 25.24
C PHE A 108 4.57 3.51 25.51
N GLU A 109 5.45 3.32 24.51
CA GLU A 109 6.86 3.75 24.61
C GLU A 109 7.05 5.24 24.27
N GLU A 110 6.18 5.84 23.44
CA GLU A 110 6.18 7.31 23.25
C GLU A 110 5.40 8.07 24.35
N GLU A 111 4.32 7.51 24.91
CA GLU A 111 3.62 8.07 26.10
C GLU A 111 4.11 7.46 27.43
N GLY A 112 5.43 7.40 27.62
CA GLY A 112 5.98 7.25 28.98
C GLY A 112 5.45 8.39 29.87
N PRO A 113 5.04 8.13 31.12
CA PRO A 113 4.21 9.05 31.90
C PRO A 113 4.98 10.31 32.28
N SER A 114 4.86 11.37 31.48
CA SER A 114 5.17 12.75 31.86
C SER A 114 3.88 13.46 32.29
N VAL A 115 3.10 12.87 33.20
CA VAL A 115 2.05 13.61 33.91
C VAL A 115 2.59 13.91 35.30
N SER A 116 3.14 15.12 35.41
CA SER A 116 3.40 15.78 36.67
C SER A 116 2.09 15.94 37.44
N GLU A 117 1.90 15.16 38.50
CA GLU A 117 0.87 15.46 39.50
C GLU A 117 1.53 16.11 40.71
N LYS A 118 1.62 17.44 40.69
CA LYS A 118 1.94 18.26 41.86
C LYS A 118 0.69 19.06 42.24
N LYS A 119 0.14 18.73 43.42
CA LYS A 119 -0.74 19.48 44.35
C LYS A 119 -1.87 18.57 44.83
N GLN A 120 -2.30 18.50 46.09
CA GLN A 120 -2.00 19.26 47.31
C GLN A 120 -2.94 18.68 48.39
N GLY A 121 -2.44 18.48 49.62
CA GLY A 121 -3.28 18.41 50.83
C GLY A 121 -3.20 17.12 51.62
N THR A 122 -2.34 17.08 52.64
CA THR A 122 -2.81 16.96 54.04
C THR A 122 -1.87 17.75 54.94
N SER A 123 -2.47 18.70 55.64
CA SER A 123 -1.93 19.44 56.77
C SER A 123 -2.54 18.81 58.02
N LYS A 124 -1.78 18.81 59.13
CA LYS A 124 -2.22 18.48 60.51
C LYS A 124 -2.32 16.96 60.75
N ASP A 125 -1.72 16.35 61.75
CA ASP A 125 -1.15 16.76 63.05
C ASP A 125 -0.02 15.79 63.44
#